data_AF-B1K4S2-F1
#
_entry.id   AF-B1K4S2-F1
#
_cell.length_a   1.000
_cell.length_b   1.000
_cell.length_c   1.000
_cell.angle_alpha   90.00
_cell.angle_beta   90.00
_cell.angle_gamma   90.00
#
_symmetry.space_group_name_H-M   'P 1'
#
loop_
_entity.id
_entity.type
_entity.pdbx_description
1 polymer ?
#
loop_
_entity_poly.entity_id
_entity_poly.type
_entity_poly.pdbx_seq_one_letter_code
_entity_poly.pdbx_strand_id
1 'polypeptide(L)'
;MTQLLLSFCYAKPSGHVLARFDVDADTFEWIDLGDVAAQVVGATGLCRVEASYYAALQIRVPGTVGTLLAEIDACARIRRVARLAPVLDAHSLLAWHGELLVVSSGTNQVFAIDWPRDGALHLRVFFEIEPGADTLHMNSLQAFGGHVYLSMFGCKPGASWRDACDGQILDLTDAGRVVRRGLRHPHSLFIDRGTLLCVSSRDGSLVHVAGAPRGADRPLDGYVRGALAHAGRLFVGTSMARTRSKSRGVAWPSAATPAPREAGTGCGLHVIEGGRRAPRWIDLSPFGAELYDIVAWDGEPVRGGRADAMASRLRAVNAEFGELIVELYRTRRHHGIVGDMVRSIIDAGVDPGFARDALSTLANDLPALPEWSYLHARLLLAGGGDANRRAALPFLMSALEGGYDSFDVLSRLAEIYDALGDAVNAAAHAQRALATAPATLDTPLRDGLHTIARRPER
;
A
#
# COMPACT_ATOMS: atom_id res chain seq x y z
N MET A 1 -19.07 -16.25 24.39
CA MET A 1 -18.33 -16.20 23.13
C MET A 1 -18.10 -14.74 22.81
N THR A 2 -16.86 -14.36 22.55
CA THR A 2 -16.47 -12.97 22.31
C THR A 2 -16.19 -12.80 20.82
N GLN A 3 -17.16 -12.22 20.11
CA GLN A 3 -17.08 -12.08 18.66
C GLN A 3 -16.78 -10.64 18.28
N LEU A 4 -15.95 -10.47 17.26
CA LEU A 4 -15.45 -9.18 16.78
C LEU A 4 -15.70 -9.05 15.28
N LEU A 5 -15.96 -7.83 14.83
CA LEU A 5 -15.84 -7.43 13.43
C LEU A 5 -14.53 -6.64 13.28
N LEU A 6 -13.70 -7.07 12.34
CA LEU A 6 -12.36 -6.58 12.10
C LEU A 6 -12.29 -5.93 10.71
N SER A 7 -11.56 -4.82 10.59
CA SER A 7 -11.24 -4.21 9.29
C SER A 7 -9.75 -4.19 9.00
N PHE A 8 -9.40 -4.33 7.72
CA PHE A 8 -8.02 -4.27 7.25
C PHE A 8 -7.87 -3.13 6.24
N CYS A 9 -7.10 -2.09 6.55
CA CYS A 9 -7.05 -0.88 5.71
C CYS A 9 -6.26 -1.05 4.41
N TYR A 10 -5.47 -2.10 4.30
CA TYR A 10 -4.81 -2.49 3.07
C TYR A 10 -4.74 -4.00 2.99
N ALA A 11 -5.64 -4.59 2.20
CA ALA A 11 -5.64 -6.01 1.93
C ALA A 11 -5.22 -6.26 0.49
N LYS A 12 -4.33 -7.23 0.33
CA LYS A 12 -4.17 -7.98 -0.90
C LYS A 12 -4.50 -9.43 -0.58
N PRO A 13 -5.36 -10.11 -1.34
CA PRO A 13 -6.04 -9.63 -2.53
C PRO A 13 -7.21 -8.68 -2.16
N SER A 14 -7.77 -8.02 -3.17
CA SER A 14 -8.99 -7.24 -3.04
C SER A 14 -10.17 -8.09 -2.52
N GLY A 15 -11.15 -7.43 -1.91
CA GLY A 15 -12.33 -8.07 -1.31
C GLY A 15 -12.12 -8.69 0.08
N HIS A 16 -10.88 -8.91 0.52
CA HIS A 16 -10.57 -9.54 1.82
C HIS A 16 -10.22 -8.49 2.90
N VAL A 17 -11.16 -7.56 3.14
CA VAL A 17 -10.90 -6.37 3.98
C VAL A 17 -11.71 -6.31 5.27
N LEU A 18 -12.74 -7.15 5.40
CA LEU A 18 -13.62 -7.24 6.56
C LEU A 18 -13.77 -8.69 6.99
N ALA A 19 -13.69 -8.95 8.29
CA ALA A 19 -13.82 -10.31 8.81
C ALA A 19 -14.53 -10.34 10.16
N ARG A 20 -15.28 -11.42 10.39
CA ARG A 20 -15.78 -11.78 11.72
C ARG A 20 -14.79 -12.72 12.39
N PHE A 21 -14.57 -12.55 13.68
CA PHE A 21 -13.63 -13.35 14.45
C PHE A 21 -14.20 -13.69 15.83
N ASP A 22 -14.37 -14.98 16.13
CA ASP A 22 -14.63 -15.44 17.49
C ASP A 22 -13.30 -15.69 18.20
N VAL A 23 -13.01 -14.88 19.20
CA VAL A 23 -11.74 -14.88 19.91
C VAL A 23 -11.58 -16.10 20.84
N ASP A 24 -12.70 -16.67 21.30
CA ASP A 24 -12.70 -17.80 22.23
C ASP A 24 -12.63 -19.13 21.46
N ALA A 25 -13.35 -19.23 20.34
CA ALA A 25 -13.36 -20.41 19.48
C ALA A 25 -12.22 -20.43 18.43
N ASP A 26 -11.51 -19.31 18.27
CA ASP A 26 -10.51 -19.07 17.21
C ASP A 26 -11.07 -19.36 15.79
N THR A 27 -12.35 -19.03 15.58
CA THR A 27 -13.03 -19.13 14.28
C THR A 27 -13.01 -17.79 13.56
N PHE A 28 -12.84 -17.82 12.24
CA PHE A 28 -12.62 -16.63 11.42
C PHE A 28 -13.32 -16.76 10.07
N GLU A 29 -14.05 -15.73 9.67
CA GLU A 29 -14.77 -15.69 8.39
C GLU A 29 -14.63 -14.32 7.73
N TRP A 30 -14.34 -14.30 6.43
CA TRP A 30 -14.41 -13.09 5.63
C TRP A 30 -15.86 -12.68 5.42
N ILE A 31 -16.14 -11.38 5.44
CA ILE A 31 -17.40 -10.85 4.92
C ILE A 31 -17.33 -10.87 3.40
N ASP A 32 -18.34 -11.44 2.76
CA ASP A 32 -18.43 -11.47 1.30
C ASP A 32 -18.76 -10.08 0.76
N LEU A 33 -17.88 -9.57 -0.09
CA LEU A 33 -18.01 -8.28 -0.76
C LEU A 33 -18.32 -8.43 -2.26
N GLY A 34 -18.71 -9.62 -2.72
CA GLY A 34 -19.02 -9.91 -4.12
C GLY A 34 -20.11 -9.02 -4.73
N ASP A 35 -21.04 -8.54 -3.90
CA ASP A 35 -22.10 -7.62 -4.33
C ASP A 35 -21.64 -6.14 -4.45
N VAL A 36 -20.40 -5.83 -4.06
CA VAL A 36 -19.83 -4.49 -4.21
C VAL A 36 -19.23 -4.37 -5.61
N ALA A 37 -19.86 -3.58 -6.48
CA ALA A 37 -19.42 -3.35 -7.87
C ALA A 37 -18.16 -2.47 -8.00
N ALA A 38 -17.15 -2.69 -7.15
CA ALA A 38 -15.86 -2.00 -7.17
C ALA A 38 -14.75 -2.88 -6.57
N GLN A 39 -13.50 -2.67 -7.00
CA GLN A 39 -12.37 -3.35 -6.39
C GLN A 39 -12.07 -2.77 -5.00
N VAL A 40 -12.54 -3.45 -3.95
CA VAL A 40 -12.30 -3.04 -2.55
C VAL A 40 -10.90 -3.46 -2.11
N VAL A 41 -10.06 -2.50 -1.78
CA VAL A 41 -8.63 -2.70 -1.45
C VAL A 41 -8.32 -2.47 0.03
N GLY A 42 -9.27 -1.93 0.79
CA GLY A 42 -9.17 -1.73 2.23
C GLY A 42 -10.53 -1.49 2.87
N ALA A 43 -10.59 -1.59 4.18
CA ALA A 43 -11.70 -1.11 4.99
C ALA A 43 -11.15 -0.41 6.23
N THR A 44 -11.78 0.70 6.57
CA THR A 44 -11.47 1.60 7.68
C THR A 44 -12.79 2.16 8.19
N GLY A 45 -12.83 2.68 9.40
CA GLY A 45 -14.07 3.12 10.05
C GLY A 45 -15.08 2.00 10.20
N LEU A 46 -15.16 1.41 11.38
CA LEU A 46 -16.25 0.51 11.75
C LEU A 46 -17.13 1.17 12.81
N CYS A 47 -18.44 1.08 12.64
CA CYS A 47 -19.37 1.39 13.72
C CYS A 47 -20.61 0.51 13.64
N ARG A 48 -21.35 0.45 14.73
CA ARG A 48 -22.65 -0.23 14.82
C ARG A 48 -23.73 0.80 15.06
N VAL A 49 -24.84 0.66 14.34
CA VAL A 49 -26.08 1.41 14.55
C VAL A 49 -27.19 0.39 14.69
N GLU A 50 -27.76 0.28 15.89
CA GLU A 50 -28.80 -0.71 16.19
C GLU A 50 -28.34 -2.14 15.85
N ALA A 51 -29.01 -2.81 14.90
CA ALA A 51 -28.69 -4.16 14.43
C ALA A 51 -27.79 -4.17 13.17
N SER A 52 -27.51 -3.01 12.58
CA SER A 52 -26.67 -2.87 11.40
C SER A 52 -25.25 -2.46 11.77
N TYR A 53 -24.31 -2.85 10.92
CA TYR A 53 -22.92 -2.43 10.96
C TYR A 53 -22.61 -1.58 9.74
N TYR A 54 -21.74 -0.60 9.93
CA TYR A 54 -21.28 0.27 8.85
C TYR A 54 -19.77 0.20 8.73
N ALA A 55 -19.31 0.19 7.48
CA ALA A 55 -17.88 0.18 7.14
C ALA A 55 -17.58 1.23 6.06
N ALA A 56 -16.46 1.95 6.19
CA ALA A 56 -15.92 2.74 5.09
C ALA A 56 -14.96 1.88 4.27
N LEU A 57 -15.39 1.50 3.08
CA LEU A 57 -14.61 0.67 2.16
C LEU A 57 -13.72 1.57 1.29
N GLN A 58 -12.43 1.26 1.23
CA GLN A 58 -11.48 1.88 0.33
C GLN A 58 -11.50 1.14 -1.01
N ILE A 59 -11.81 1.84 -2.10
CA ILE A 59 -11.90 1.25 -3.45
C ILE A 59 -10.84 1.83 -4.38
N ARG A 60 -10.37 1.00 -5.32
CA ARG A 60 -9.51 1.49 -6.40
C ARG A 60 -10.36 2.21 -7.45
N VAL A 61 -9.99 3.44 -7.76
CA VAL A 61 -10.50 4.19 -8.91
C VAL A 61 -9.32 4.65 -9.77
N PRO A 62 -9.50 4.94 -11.08
CA PRO A 62 -8.40 5.44 -11.91
C PRO A 62 -7.74 6.67 -11.28
N GLY A 63 -6.43 6.58 -11.03
CA GLY A 63 -5.62 7.68 -10.49
C GLY A 63 -5.74 7.97 -8.98
N THR A 64 -6.65 7.33 -8.23
CA THR A 64 -6.79 7.59 -6.78
C THR A 64 -7.48 6.45 -6.01
N VAL A 65 -7.71 6.63 -4.71
CA VAL A 65 -8.51 5.74 -3.86
C VAL A 65 -9.84 6.45 -3.55
N GLY A 66 -10.95 5.79 -3.82
CA GLY A 66 -12.28 6.27 -3.48
C GLY A 66 -12.78 5.66 -2.16
N THR A 67 -13.85 6.24 -1.62
CA THR A 67 -14.52 5.74 -0.41
C THR A 67 -15.95 5.33 -0.75
N LEU A 68 -16.36 4.14 -0.32
CA LEU A 68 -17.75 3.71 -0.22
C LEU A 68 -18.16 3.58 1.24
N LEU A 69 -19.41 3.88 1.56
CA LEU A 69 -20.08 3.46 2.79
C LEU A 69 -20.84 2.18 2.51
N ALA A 70 -20.64 1.14 3.31
CA ALA A 70 -21.39 -0.11 3.24
C ALA A 70 -22.21 -0.32 4.51
N GLU A 71 -23.47 -0.69 4.35
CA GLU A 71 -24.34 -1.19 5.43
C GLU A 71 -24.33 -2.73 5.41
N ILE A 72 -24.10 -3.34 6.56
CA ILE A 72 -23.95 -4.78 6.76
C ILE A 72 -24.98 -5.23 7.80
N ASP A 73 -25.76 -6.27 7.49
CA ASP A 73 -26.73 -6.82 8.44
C ASP A 73 -26.10 -7.78 9.47
N ALA A 74 -26.90 -8.22 10.43
CA ALA A 74 -26.49 -9.19 11.46
C ALA A 74 -26.09 -10.57 10.90
N CYS A 75 -26.38 -10.88 9.64
CA CYS A 75 -25.97 -12.11 8.96
C CYS A 75 -24.70 -11.89 8.11
N ALA A 76 -24.02 -10.75 8.30
CA ALA A 76 -22.81 -10.35 7.57
C ALA A 76 -23.02 -10.15 6.07
N ARG A 77 -24.23 -9.79 5.63
CA ARG A 77 -24.52 -9.50 4.21
C ARG A 77 -24.49 -8.00 3.96
N ILE A 78 -23.90 -7.60 2.83
CA ILE A 78 -23.98 -6.22 2.36
C ILE A 78 -25.42 -5.92 1.94
N ARG A 79 -26.05 -4.95 2.60
CA ARG A 79 -27.43 -4.54 2.31
C ARG A 79 -27.48 -3.45 1.27
N ARG A 80 -26.62 -2.44 1.42
CA ARG A 80 -26.56 -1.26 0.56
C ARG A 80 -25.13 -0.71 0.56
N VAL A 81 -24.77 -0.05 -0.54
CA VAL A 81 -23.51 0.68 -0.68
C VAL A 81 -23.78 2.06 -1.28
N ALA A 82 -23.04 3.07 -0.83
CA ALA A 82 -23.10 4.42 -1.38
C ALA A 82 -21.70 5.02 -1.49
N ARG A 83 -21.45 5.78 -2.57
CA ARG A 83 -20.16 6.45 -2.76
C ARG A 83 -20.10 7.72 -1.93
N LEU A 84 -19.02 7.88 -1.15
CA LEU A 84 -18.73 9.08 -0.40
C LEU A 84 -17.72 9.94 -1.20
N ALA A 85 -18.18 10.57 -2.27
CA ALA A 85 -17.31 11.27 -3.23
C ALA A 85 -16.37 12.33 -2.61
N PRO A 86 -16.78 13.18 -1.63
CA PRO A 86 -15.89 14.16 -1.03
C PRO A 86 -15.01 13.60 0.09
N VAL A 87 -15.20 12.34 0.50
CA VAL A 87 -14.45 11.71 1.59
C VAL A 87 -13.21 11.01 1.03
N LEU A 88 -12.04 11.55 1.32
CA LEU A 88 -10.74 11.03 0.88
C LEU A 88 -10.01 10.36 2.05
N ASP A 89 -9.55 9.13 1.83
CA ASP A 89 -8.89 8.28 2.85
C ASP A 89 -9.70 8.23 4.16
N ALA A 90 -10.93 7.72 4.07
CA ALA A 90 -11.80 7.61 5.24
C ALA A 90 -11.12 6.81 6.34
N HIS A 91 -11.17 7.27 7.60
CA HIS A 91 -10.45 6.63 8.70
C HIS A 91 -11.35 6.15 9.84
N SER A 92 -12.44 6.84 10.17
CA SER A 92 -13.30 6.44 11.28
C SER A 92 -14.76 6.71 10.97
N LEU A 93 -15.63 5.85 11.51
CA LEU A 93 -17.07 6.06 11.55
C LEU A 93 -17.53 6.16 13.01
N LEU A 94 -18.53 7.00 13.28
CA LEU A 94 -19.15 7.13 14.59
C LEU A 94 -20.65 7.39 14.45
N ALA A 95 -21.47 6.62 15.16
CA ALA A 95 -22.88 6.94 15.32
C ALA A 95 -23.06 7.99 16.43
N TRP A 96 -23.70 9.11 16.11
CA TRP A 96 -23.91 10.20 17.06
C TRP A 96 -25.25 10.90 16.82
N HIS A 97 -26.11 10.95 17.85
CA HIS A 97 -27.45 11.58 17.79
C HIS A 97 -28.30 11.24 16.56
N GLY A 98 -28.27 9.97 16.13
CA GLY A 98 -29.05 9.49 14.97
C GLY A 98 -28.38 9.74 13.61
N GLU A 99 -27.18 10.33 13.60
CA GLU A 99 -26.38 10.55 12.39
C GLU A 99 -25.14 9.66 12.39
N LEU A 100 -24.58 9.45 11.20
CA LEU A 100 -23.26 8.83 11.04
C LEU A 100 -22.22 9.90 10.73
N LEU A 101 -21.17 9.97 11.52
CA LEU A 101 -20.01 10.82 11.27
C LEU A 101 -18.90 10.01 10.60
N VAL A 102 -18.19 10.60 9.64
CA VAL A 102 -17.03 10.00 8.96
C VAL A 102 -15.85 10.96 8.95
N VAL A 103 -14.68 10.46 9.31
CA VAL A 103 -13.41 11.18 9.16
C VAL A 103 -12.92 11.05 7.73
N SER A 104 -12.62 12.17 7.08
CA SER A 104 -11.93 12.30 5.81
C SER A 104 -10.52 12.84 6.06
N SER A 105 -9.57 11.94 6.29
CA SER A 105 -8.19 12.33 6.64
C SER A 105 -7.49 13.02 5.49
N GLY A 106 -7.81 12.61 4.25
CA GLY A 106 -7.30 13.23 3.03
C GLY A 106 -7.69 14.69 2.85
N THR A 107 -8.74 15.15 3.55
CA THR A 107 -9.23 16.55 3.45
C THR A 107 -9.25 17.29 4.78
N ASN A 108 -8.79 16.69 5.88
CA ASN A 108 -8.91 17.22 7.25
C ASN A 108 -10.36 17.66 7.61
N GLN A 109 -11.34 16.85 7.23
CA GLN A 109 -12.76 17.14 7.50
C GLN A 109 -13.44 15.95 8.18
N VAL A 110 -14.44 16.25 8.99
CA VAL A 110 -15.43 15.29 9.46
C VAL A 110 -16.74 15.62 8.78
N PHE A 111 -17.34 14.65 8.11
CA PHE A 111 -18.65 14.80 7.50
C PHE A 111 -19.69 14.09 8.37
N ALA A 112 -20.87 14.67 8.50
CA ALA A 112 -22.05 13.92 8.86
C ALA A 112 -22.73 13.40 7.59
N ILE A 113 -23.26 12.19 7.73
CA ILE A 113 -23.94 11.42 6.71
C ILE A 113 -25.39 11.27 7.16
N ASP A 114 -26.28 11.77 6.32
CA ASP A 114 -27.69 11.39 6.35
C ASP A 114 -27.93 10.40 5.20
N TRP A 115 -28.31 9.17 5.54
CA TRP A 115 -28.55 8.10 4.57
C TRP A 115 -29.87 7.38 4.86
N PRO A 116 -31.01 8.00 4.49
CA PRO A 116 -32.32 7.39 4.68
C PRO A 116 -32.43 6.06 3.93
N ARG A 117 -33.33 5.17 4.40
CA ARG A 117 -33.50 3.83 3.82
C ARG A 117 -33.84 3.85 2.32
N ASP A 118 -34.71 4.77 1.94
CA ASP A 118 -35.28 4.86 0.59
C ASP A 118 -34.88 6.15 -0.14
N GLY A 119 -33.79 6.80 0.26
CA GLY A 119 -33.37 8.09 -0.29
C GLY A 119 -31.90 8.18 -0.63
N ALA A 120 -31.54 9.32 -1.22
CA ALA A 120 -30.16 9.64 -1.55
C ALA A 120 -29.34 9.89 -0.28
N LEU A 121 -28.05 9.56 -0.33
CA LEU A 121 -27.11 9.90 0.72
C LEU A 121 -26.76 11.39 0.61
N HIS A 122 -26.82 12.09 1.74
CA HIS A 122 -26.44 13.49 1.87
C HIS A 122 -25.25 13.63 2.81
N LEU A 123 -24.33 14.54 2.45
CA LEU A 123 -23.14 14.85 3.23
C LEU A 123 -23.13 16.32 3.62
N ARG A 124 -22.75 16.56 4.87
CA ARG A 124 -22.63 17.89 5.47
C ARG A 124 -21.29 17.94 6.21
N VAL A 125 -20.51 19.01 6.04
CA VAL A 125 -19.34 19.23 6.89
C VAL A 125 -19.81 19.41 8.34
N PHE A 126 -19.36 18.52 9.22
CA PHE A 126 -19.61 18.59 10.66
C PHE A 126 -18.50 19.37 11.37
N PHE A 127 -17.25 19.16 10.94
CA PHE A 127 -16.08 19.84 11.46
C PHE A 127 -14.98 19.89 10.40
N GLU A 128 -14.17 20.94 10.42
CA GLU A 128 -12.99 21.05 9.56
C GLU A 128 -11.89 21.88 10.22
N ILE A 129 -10.64 21.57 9.86
CA ILE A 129 -9.45 22.33 10.27
C ILE A 129 -8.43 22.22 9.15
N GLU A 130 -7.94 23.35 8.63
CA GLU A 130 -7.05 23.35 7.46
C GLU A 130 -7.56 22.45 6.30
N PRO A 131 -8.79 22.68 5.79
CA PRO A 131 -9.43 21.77 4.86
C PRO A 131 -8.71 21.70 3.50
N GLY A 132 -8.84 20.55 2.83
CA GLY A 132 -8.43 20.36 1.44
C GLY A 132 -7.10 19.65 1.22
N ALA A 133 -6.36 19.32 2.29
CA ALA A 133 -5.15 18.51 2.21
C ALA A 133 -4.91 17.68 3.48
N ASP A 134 -4.25 16.53 3.34
CA ASP A 134 -3.77 15.67 4.44
C ASP A 134 -2.54 16.30 5.12
N THR A 135 -2.74 17.35 5.94
CA THR A 135 -1.68 18.06 6.68
C THR A 135 -1.58 17.66 8.16
N LEU A 136 -2.66 17.12 8.73
CA LEU A 136 -2.76 16.75 10.15
C LEU A 136 -3.08 15.26 10.37
N HIS A 137 -3.56 14.55 9.35
CA HIS A 137 -3.91 13.13 9.39
C HIS A 137 -4.86 12.78 10.55
N MET A 138 -6.13 13.10 10.35
CA MET A 138 -7.20 12.71 11.27
C MET A 138 -7.31 11.18 11.35
N ASN A 139 -7.64 10.62 12.51
CA ASN A 139 -7.74 9.16 12.66
C ASN A 139 -9.11 8.75 13.19
N SER A 140 -9.36 8.86 14.50
CA SER A 140 -10.48 8.20 15.15
C SER A 140 -11.47 9.18 15.77
N LEU A 141 -12.76 8.87 15.65
CA LEU A 141 -13.85 9.52 16.36
C LEU A 141 -14.36 8.65 17.50
N GLN A 142 -14.70 9.26 18.63
CA GLN A 142 -15.40 8.57 19.72
C GLN A 142 -16.31 9.54 20.47
N ALA A 143 -17.57 9.13 20.67
CA ALA A 143 -18.48 9.84 21.56
C ALA A 143 -18.22 9.43 23.02
N PHE A 144 -18.14 10.39 23.94
CA PHE A 144 -18.03 10.13 25.38
C PHE A 144 -18.59 11.30 26.20
N GLY A 145 -19.41 11.01 27.22
CA GLY A 145 -19.90 12.04 28.15
C GLY A 145 -20.72 13.17 27.52
N GLY A 146 -21.37 12.97 26.37
CA GLY A 146 -22.08 14.03 25.65
C GLY A 146 -21.25 14.77 24.59
N HIS A 147 -19.97 14.42 24.45
CA HIS A 147 -19.02 15.07 23.53
C HIS A 147 -18.57 14.11 22.43
N VAL A 148 -18.13 14.67 21.30
CA VAL A 148 -17.46 13.95 20.22
C VAL A 148 -15.98 14.31 20.21
N TYR A 149 -15.12 13.31 20.34
CA TYR A 149 -13.68 13.50 20.32
C TYR A 149 -13.08 13.02 19.01
N LEU A 150 -12.02 13.69 18.56
CA LEU A 150 -11.25 13.35 17.37
C LEU A 150 -9.77 13.22 17.73
N SER A 151 -9.14 12.10 17.36
CA SER A 151 -7.68 11.99 17.39
C SER A 151 -7.07 12.34 16.03
N MET A 152 -5.93 13.03 16.04
CA MET A 152 -5.18 13.36 14.83
C MET A 152 -3.68 13.40 15.10
N PHE A 153 -2.87 13.16 14.07
CA PHE A 153 -1.43 13.39 14.20
C PHE A 153 -1.14 14.89 14.31
N GLY A 154 0.13 15.26 14.41
CA GLY A 154 0.54 16.65 14.20
C GLY A 154 0.98 16.85 12.75
N CYS A 155 1.54 18.03 12.47
CA CYS A 155 1.97 18.39 11.12
C CYS A 155 2.92 17.36 10.51
N LYS A 156 2.70 17.05 9.23
CA LYS A 156 3.56 16.15 8.45
C LYS A 156 4.97 16.75 8.26
N PRO A 157 6.04 16.16 8.81
CA PRO A 157 7.39 16.62 8.51
C PRO A 157 7.77 16.17 7.09
N GLY A 158 7.61 17.09 6.14
CA GLY A 158 7.90 16.87 4.74
C GLY A 158 7.05 15.76 4.12
N ALA A 159 7.69 14.65 3.78
CA ALA A 159 7.15 13.64 2.89
C ALA A 159 6.30 12.54 3.55
N SER A 160 6.53 12.30 4.84
CA SER A 160 6.18 11.06 5.51
C SER A 160 5.52 11.34 6.85
N TRP A 161 4.51 10.54 7.17
CA TRP A 161 3.86 10.54 8.49
C TRP A 161 4.71 9.89 9.58
N ARG A 162 5.80 9.19 9.21
CA ARG A 162 6.64 8.42 10.15
C ARG A 162 7.15 9.27 11.31
N ASP A 163 7.52 10.51 11.01
CA ASP A 163 8.17 11.41 11.96
C ASP A 163 7.21 12.44 12.54
N ALA A 164 5.91 12.34 12.21
CA ALA A 164 4.89 13.21 12.79
C ALA A 164 4.90 13.06 14.31
N CYS A 165 4.85 14.20 14.98
CA CYS A 165 4.83 14.33 16.42
C CYS A 165 3.82 15.42 16.80
N ASP A 166 3.68 15.71 18.09
CA ASP A 166 2.68 16.68 18.59
C ASP A 166 1.23 16.36 18.19
N GLY A 167 0.89 15.07 18.12
CA GLY A 167 -0.48 14.63 17.88
C GLY A 167 -1.43 15.07 18.99
N GLN A 168 -2.71 15.23 18.62
CA GLN A 168 -3.71 15.89 19.43
C GLN A 168 -5.00 15.07 19.53
N ILE A 169 -5.77 15.39 20.58
CA ILE A 169 -7.16 14.98 20.71
C ILE A 169 -8.00 16.24 20.88
N LEU A 170 -8.97 16.42 20.00
CA LEU A 170 -9.88 17.54 19.97
C LEU A 170 -11.26 17.13 20.50
N ASP A 171 -11.95 18.07 21.14
CA ASP A 171 -13.38 18.00 21.44
C ASP A 171 -14.15 18.79 20.37
N LEU A 172 -14.81 18.07 19.46
CA LEU A 172 -15.53 18.66 18.33
C LEU A 172 -16.84 19.35 18.76
N THR A 173 -17.41 18.94 19.91
CA THR A 173 -18.61 19.58 20.45
C THR A 173 -18.28 20.96 21.05
N ASP A 174 -17.03 21.16 21.46
CA ASP A 174 -16.51 22.44 21.98
C ASP A 174 -15.58 23.13 20.97
N ALA A 175 -16.10 23.32 19.75
CA ALA A 175 -15.43 24.05 18.65
C ALA A 175 -14.00 23.57 18.33
N GLY A 176 -13.70 22.28 18.53
CA GLY A 176 -12.38 21.71 18.28
C GLY A 176 -11.35 22.03 19.37
N ARG A 177 -11.76 22.31 20.61
CA ARG A 177 -10.84 22.55 21.73
C ARG A 177 -9.88 21.38 21.90
N VAL A 178 -8.58 21.67 21.99
CA VAL A 178 -7.55 20.67 22.28
C VAL A 178 -7.68 20.18 23.72
N VAL A 179 -7.95 18.89 23.89
CA VAL A 179 -8.07 18.21 25.19
C VAL A 179 -6.76 17.54 25.59
N ARG A 180 -6.03 17.03 24.61
CA ARG A 180 -4.72 16.40 24.79
C ARG A 180 -3.78 16.75 23.65
N ARG A 181 -2.49 16.86 23.93
CA ARG A 181 -1.43 17.24 22.99
C ARG A 181 -0.14 16.49 23.28
N GLY A 182 0.81 16.50 22.35
CA GLY A 182 2.13 15.87 22.51
C GLY A 182 2.11 14.36 22.28
N LEU A 183 1.06 13.81 21.66
CA LEU A 183 0.92 12.37 21.42
C LEU A 183 1.71 11.94 20.18
N ARG A 184 2.15 10.67 20.14
CA ARG A 184 2.90 10.12 19.01
C ARG A 184 2.04 9.14 18.24
N HIS A 185 1.42 9.66 17.18
CA HIS A 185 0.48 8.95 16.33
C HIS A 185 -0.78 8.46 17.08
N PRO A 186 -1.60 9.38 17.65
CA PRO A 186 -2.84 8.99 18.33
C PRO A 186 -3.87 8.48 17.32
N HIS A 187 -4.12 7.18 17.32
CA HIS A 187 -4.76 6.49 16.20
C HIS A 187 -6.18 6.00 16.49
N SER A 188 -6.47 5.51 17.69
CA SER A 188 -7.79 4.95 18.01
C SER A 188 -8.26 5.42 19.37
N LEU A 189 -9.40 6.10 19.38
CA LEU A 189 -10.15 6.42 20.59
C LEU A 189 -11.09 5.25 20.91
N PHE A 190 -11.23 4.93 22.19
CA PHE A 190 -12.14 3.90 22.65
C PHE A 190 -12.53 4.12 24.11
N ILE A 191 -13.61 3.49 24.55
CA ILE A 191 -14.06 3.54 25.94
C ILE A 191 -13.74 2.22 26.63
N ASP A 192 -13.16 2.29 27.83
CA ASP A 192 -13.07 1.15 28.75
C ASP A 192 -13.48 1.59 30.16
N ARG A 193 -14.43 0.88 30.76
CA ARG A 193 -14.91 1.10 32.15
C ARG A 193 -15.23 2.57 32.48
N GLY A 194 -15.89 3.27 31.56
CA GLY A 194 -16.29 4.67 31.77
C GLY A 194 -15.15 5.68 31.62
N THR A 195 -14.06 5.29 30.99
CA THR A 195 -12.91 6.15 30.69
C THR A 195 -12.70 6.19 29.18
N LEU A 196 -12.53 7.38 28.63
CA LEU A 196 -12.09 7.57 27.25
C LEU A 196 -10.56 7.46 27.19
N LEU A 197 -10.08 6.56 26.33
CA LEU A 197 -8.68 6.26 26.12
C LEU A 197 -8.31 6.48 24.65
N CYS A 198 -7.02 6.73 24.40
CA CYS A 198 -6.44 6.80 23.07
C CYS A 198 -5.28 5.82 22.95
N VAL A 199 -5.24 5.07 21.86
CA VAL A 199 -4.07 4.28 21.43
C VAL A 199 -3.05 5.22 20.78
N SER A 200 -1.85 5.32 21.35
CA SER A 200 -0.71 6.05 20.77
C SER A 200 0.20 5.06 20.04
N SER A 201 0.02 4.94 18.71
CA SER A 201 0.58 3.83 17.92
C SER A 201 2.09 3.72 17.94
N ARG A 202 2.80 4.86 17.98
CA ARG A 202 4.27 4.85 17.90
C ARG A 202 4.93 4.38 19.19
N ASP A 203 4.27 4.60 20.33
CA ASP A 203 4.81 4.29 21.65
C ASP A 203 4.18 3.03 22.26
N GLY A 204 3.20 2.41 21.59
CA GLY A 204 2.50 1.24 22.12
C GLY A 204 1.59 1.53 23.32
N SER A 205 1.33 2.80 23.63
CA SER A 205 0.73 3.20 24.92
C SER A 205 -0.77 3.48 24.83
N LEU A 206 -1.46 3.30 25.95
CA LEU A 206 -2.86 3.68 26.15
C LEU A 206 -2.89 4.95 27.01
N VAL A 207 -3.43 6.02 26.45
CA VAL A 207 -3.41 7.36 27.05
C VAL A 207 -4.80 7.73 27.54
N HIS A 208 -4.89 8.18 28.79
CA HIS A 208 -6.12 8.75 29.35
C HIS A 208 -6.48 10.07 28.67
N VAL A 209 -7.77 10.21 28.33
CA VAL A 209 -8.32 11.41 27.67
C VAL A 209 -9.37 12.08 28.55
N ALA A 210 -10.38 11.33 28.99
CA ALA A 210 -11.50 11.85 29.79
C ALA A 210 -12.13 10.75 30.66
N GLY A 211 -12.94 11.15 31.65
CA GLY A 211 -13.56 10.24 32.62
C GLY A 211 -12.65 9.90 33.80
N ALA A 212 -12.96 8.82 34.52
CA ALA A 212 -12.20 8.41 35.69
C ALA A 212 -10.73 8.12 35.33
N PRO A 213 -9.74 8.68 36.07
CA PRO A 213 -8.34 8.36 35.84
C PRO A 213 -8.09 6.86 35.97
N ARG A 214 -7.31 6.33 35.03
CA ARG A 214 -6.84 4.94 35.05
C ARG A 214 -5.33 4.96 35.22
N GLY A 215 -4.79 3.96 35.92
CA GLY A 215 -3.35 3.75 35.99
C GLY A 215 -2.74 3.53 34.60
N ALA A 216 -1.45 3.79 34.46
CA ALA A 216 -0.73 3.54 33.21
C ALA A 216 -0.73 2.03 32.90
N ASP A 217 -1.21 1.66 31.72
CA ASP A 217 -1.06 0.30 31.19
C ASP A 217 0.39 0.12 30.69
N ARG A 218 0.87 -1.14 30.69
CA ARG A 218 2.17 -1.48 30.09
C ARG A 218 2.12 -1.18 28.59
N PRO A 219 3.18 -0.62 27.98
CA PRO A 219 3.27 -0.51 26.52
C PRO A 219 3.08 -1.87 25.83
N LEU A 220 2.34 -1.84 24.74
CA LEU A 220 2.10 -2.98 23.87
C LEU A 220 3.11 -2.98 22.72
N ASP A 221 3.55 -4.18 22.34
CA ASP A 221 4.49 -4.34 21.24
C ASP A 221 3.81 -4.11 19.89
N GLY A 222 4.55 -3.50 18.96
CA GLY A 222 4.10 -3.24 17.59
C GLY A 222 3.49 -1.87 17.33
N TYR A 223 3.07 -1.63 16.09
CA TYR A 223 2.31 -0.45 15.72
C TYR A 223 0.83 -0.68 16.02
N VAL A 224 0.42 -0.31 17.24
CA VAL A 224 -0.93 -0.55 17.76
C VAL A 224 -1.98 0.39 17.16
N ARG A 225 -3.16 -0.14 16.82
CA ARG A 225 -4.33 0.62 16.36
C ARG A 225 -5.57 -0.28 16.35
N GLY A 226 -6.74 0.33 16.32
CA GLY A 226 -8.00 -0.34 16.57
C GLY A 226 -8.06 -0.80 18.02
N ALA A 227 -9.06 -0.36 18.77
CA ALA A 227 -9.20 -0.80 20.14
C ALA A 227 -10.67 -0.90 20.55
N LEU A 228 -10.96 -1.89 21.39
CA LEU A 228 -12.30 -2.18 21.87
C LEU A 228 -12.23 -2.79 23.27
N ALA A 229 -13.01 -2.25 24.20
CA ALA A 229 -13.34 -2.96 25.43
C ALA A 229 -14.66 -3.70 25.24
N HIS A 230 -14.66 -5.02 25.37
CA HIS A 230 -15.86 -5.85 25.20
C HIS A 230 -15.76 -7.13 26.01
N ALA A 231 -16.89 -7.59 26.57
CA ALA A 231 -16.98 -8.79 27.41
C ALA A 231 -15.92 -8.85 28.55
N GLY A 232 -15.61 -7.70 29.16
CA GLY A 232 -14.64 -7.61 30.25
C GLY A 232 -13.17 -7.70 29.83
N ARG A 233 -12.89 -7.74 28.52
CA ARG A 233 -11.55 -7.78 27.93
C ARG A 233 -11.28 -6.52 27.13
N LEU A 234 -10.00 -6.19 26.98
CA LEU A 234 -9.53 -5.15 26.07
C LEU A 234 -8.83 -5.79 24.87
N PHE A 235 -9.23 -5.39 23.68
CA PHE A 235 -8.69 -5.80 22.40
C PHE A 235 -7.94 -4.62 21.79
N VAL A 236 -6.68 -4.80 21.41
CA VAL A 236 -5.89 -3.79 20.70
C VAL A 236 -5.24 -4.42 19.49
N GLY A 237 -5.59 -3.91 18.31
CA GLY A 237 -5.03 -4.38 17.06
C GLY A 237 -3.61 -3.86 16.84
N THR A 238 -2.92 -4.49 15.90
CA THR A 238 -1.56 -4.13 15.49
C THR A 238 -1.38 -4.36 14.01
N SER A 239 -0.39 -3.70 13.46
CA SER A 239 -0.08 -3.78 12.04
C SER A 239 1.38 -4.06 11.79
N MET A 240 1.64 -4.77 10.69
CA MET A 240 2.99 -5.04 10.24
C MET A 240 3.73 -3.73 9.98
N ALA A 241 4.99 -3.66 10.40
CA ALA A 241 5.85 -2.56 10.04
C ALA A 241 5.92 -2.44 8.50
N ARG A 242 5.59 -1.26 7.98
CA ARG A 242 5.64 -1.02 6.54
C ARG A 242 7.10 -1.01 6.07
N THR A 243 7.42 -1.84 5.09
CA THR A 243 8.71 -1.78 4.36
C THR A 243 8.65 -0.84 3.15
N ARG A 244 7.45 -0.39 2.76
CA ARG A 244 7.18 0.53 1.64
C ARG A 244 6.09 1.55 2.01
N SER A 245 6.21 2.78 1.53
CA SER A 245 5.18 3.83 1.71
C SER A 245 3.94 3.59 0.82
N LYS A 246 2.72 3.78 1.37
CA LYS A 246 1.43 3.64 0.67
C LYS A 246 1.29 4.60 -0.52
N SER A 247 1.68 5.87 -0.35
CA SER A 247 1.46 6.92 -1.36
C SER A 247 2.58 7.02 -2.40
N ARG A 248 3.76 6.46 -2.15
CA ARG A 248 4.94 6.67 -3.02
C ARG A 248 5.55 5.39 -3.56
N GLY A 249 5.19 4.22 -3.03
CA GLY A 249 5.81 2.95 -3.42
C GLY A 249 7.31 2.81 -3.07
N VAL A 250 7.94 3.84 -2.50
CA VAL A 250 9.37 3.88 -2.17
C VAL A 250 9.68 2.82 -1.11
N ALA A 251 10.63 1.95 -1.43
CA ALA A 251 11.22 0.99 -0.51
C ALA A 251 12.03 1.73 0.55
N TRP A 252 11.82 1.35 1.80
CA TRP A 252 12.57 1.93 2.90
C TRP A 252 13.92 1.22 3.00
N PRO A 253 14.99 1.91 3.43
CA PRO A 253 16.24 1.23 3.74
C PRO A 253 15.91 0.16 4.77
N SER A 254 16.14 -1.10 4.41
CA SER A 254 15.89 -2.23 5.30
C SER A 254 16.67 -1.95 6.59
N ALA A 255 15.97 -1.74 7.70
CA ALA A 255 16.57 -2.10 8.98
C ALA A 255 16.99 -3.59 8.83
N ALA A 256 18.16 -3.94 9.35
CA ALA A 256 18.74 -5.27 9.22
C ALA A 256 17.69 -6.39 9.43
N THR A 257 17.88 -7.49 8.70
CA THR A 257 17.07 -8.71 8.68
C THR A 257 16.28 -8.91 9.99
N PRO A 258 14.93 -9.01 9.95
CA PRO A 258 14.18 -9.14 11.17
C PRO A 258 14.60 -10.43 11.88
N ALA A 259 14.97 -10.29 13.15
CA ALA A 259 15.00 -11.38 14.11
C ALA A 259 13.67 -12.18 14.04
N PRO A 260 13.63 -13.45 14.49
CA PRO A 260 12.39 -14.23 14.55
C PRO A 260 11.23 -13.37 15.08
N ARG A 261 10.07 -13.43 14.42
CA ARG A 261 8.88 -12.61 14.73
C ARG A 261 8.53 -12.71 16.21
N GLU A 262 8.99 -11.77 17.00
CA GLU A 262 8.54 -11.57 18.37
C GLU A 262 7.05 -11.19 18.32
N ALA A 263 6.29 -11.59 19.35
CA ALA A 263 4.89 -11.17 19.50
C ALA A 263 4.79 -9.64 19.32
N GLY A 264 3.77 -9.19 18.59
CA GLY A 264 3.59 -7.75 18.30
C GLY A 264 4.31 -7.21 17.07
N THR A 265 5.19 -7.97 16.40
CA THR A 265 5.88 -7.48 15.19
C THR A 265 5.07 -7.66 13.88
N GLY A 266 3.96 -8.39 13.95
CA GLY A 266 3.08 -8.72 12.83
C GLY A 266 1.77 -7.93 12.82
N CYS A 267 0.83 -8.36 11.97
CA CYS A 267 -0.57 -7.96 12.12
C CYS A 267 -1.22 -8.93 13.10
N GLY A 268 -1.88 -8.42 14.13
CA GLY A 268 -2.46 -9.28 15.15
C GLY A 268 -3.28 -8.53 16.18
N LEU A 269 -3.68 -9.26 17.22
CA LEU A 269 -4.57 -8.78 18.26
C LEU A 269 -3.95 -9.04 19.64
N HIS A 270 -3.73 -7.99 20.40
CA HIS A 270 -3.48 -8.08 21.83
C HIS A 270 -4.82 -8.23 22.56
N VAL A 271 -4.93 -9.26 23.39
CA VAL A 271 -6.09 -9.55 24.25
C VAL A 271 -5.66 -9.40 25.70
N ILE A 272 -6.19 -8.40 26.39
CA ILE A 272 -5.83 -8.06 27.77
C ILE A 272 -7.00 -8.40 28.69
N GLU A 273 -6.74 -9.31 29.62
CA GLU A 273 -7.70 -9.72 30.65
C GLU A 273 -7.24 -9.21 32.03
N GLY A 274 -8.16 -8.64 32.82
CA GLY A 274 -7.90 -8.42 34.25
C GLY A 274 -6.78 -7.43 34.61
N GLY A 275 -6.52 -6.41 33.79
CA GLY A 275 -5.77 -5.19 34.14
C GLY A 275 -4.28 -5.31 34.47
N ARG A 276 -3.71 -6.51 34.62
CA ARG A 276 -2.28 -6.69 34.97
C ARG A 276 -1.60 -7.93 34.39
N ARG A 277 -2.31 -8.79 33.67
CA ARG A 277 -1.68 -9.94 33.00
C ARG A 277 -1.00 -9.49 31.71
N ALA A 278 0.07 -10.19 31.33
CA ALA A 278 0.68 -10.02 30.02
C ALA A 278 -0.40 -10.22 28.94
N PRO A 279 -0.45 -9.37 27.90
CA PRO A 279 -1.42 -9.52 26.83
C PRO A 279 -1.25 -10.89 26.16
N ARG A 280 -2.35 -11.58 25.89
CA ARG A 280 -2.35 -12.72 24.98
C ARG A 280 -2.30 -12.18 23.56
N TRP A 281 -1.38 -12.68 22.75
CA TRP A 281 -1.25 -12.30 21.36
C TRP A 281 -1.92 -13.32 20.42
N ILE A 282 -2.68 -12.85 19.45
CA ILE A 282 -3.25 -13.66 18.37
C ILE A 282 -2.68 -13.14 17.05
N ASP A 283 -1.95 -13.99 16.33
CA ASP A 283 -1.41 -13.63 15.02
C ASP A 283 -2.51 -13.62 13.96
N LEU A 284 -2.64 -12.49 13.26
CA LEU A 284 -3.56 -12.29 12.13
C LEU A 284 -2.81 -11.95 10.83
N SER A 285 -1.48 -12.05 10.82
CA SER A 285 -0.62 -11.82 9.65
C SER A 285 -1.00 -12.69 8.44
N PRO A 286 -1.50 -13.93 8.61
CA PRO A 286 -2.01 -14.71 7.47
C PRO A 286 -3.26 -14.13 6.79
N PHE A 287 -4.00 -13.24 7.46
CA PHE A 287 -5.25 -12.65 6.95
C PHE A 287 -5.05 -11.25 6.39
N GLY A 288 -4.17 -10.45 7.00
CA GLY A 288 -3.92 -9.09 6.55
C GLY A 288 -2.59 -8.55 7.04
N ALA A 289 -2.17 -7.42 6.46
CA ALA A 289 -0.98 -6.71 6.91
C ALA A 289 -1.30 -5.68 8.00
N GLU A 290 -2.55 -5.26 8.06
CA GLU A 290 -2.90 -3.95 8.56
C GLU A 290 -4.30 -3.95 9.21
N LEU A 291 -4.43 -4.56 10.40
CA LEU A 291 -5.66 -4.49 11.21
C LEU A 291 -5.87 -3.03 11.63
N TYR A 292 -7.05 -2.48 11.35
CA TYR A 292 -7.31 -1.05 11.46
C TYR A 292 -8.35 -0.71 12.53
N ASP A 293 -9.58 -1.23 12.42
CA ASP A 293 -10.64 -1.08 13.43
C ASP A 293 -11.16 -2.42 13.95
N ILE A 294 -11.76 -2.35 15.14
CA ILE A 294 -12.34 -3.48 15.87
C ILE A 294 -13.65 -3.00 16.48
N VAL A 295 -14.76 -3.68 16.20
CA VAL A 295 -16.04 -3.47 16.89
C VAL A 295 -16.62 -4.79 17.36
N ALA A 296 -17.47 -4.75 18.38
CA ALA A 296 -18.16 -5.94 18.88
C ALA A 296 -19.12 -6.49 17.83
N TRP A 297 -19.08 -7.80 17.59
CA TRP A 297 -20.01 -8.49 16.70
C TRP A 297 -21.08 -9.21 17.50
N ASP A 298 -22.33 -8.79 17.33
CA ASP A 298 -23.53 -9.29 18.00
C ASP A 298 -24.48 -9.97 17.00
N GLY A 299 -24.03 -10.20 15.77
CA GLY A 299 -24.79 -10.88 14.73
C GLY A 299 -24.73 -12.41 14.85
N GLU A 300 -24.91 -13.10 13.72
CA GLU A 300 -24.83 -14.55 13.67
C GLU A 300 -23.46 -15.07 14.10
N PRO A 301 -23.40 -16.22 14.81
CA PRO A 301 -22.14 -16.83 15.24
C PRO A 301 -21.17 -17.08 14.08
N VAL A 302 -19.87 -16.79 14.31
CA VAL A 302 -18.78 -17.14 13.38
C VAL A 302 -18.57 -18.66 13.38
N ARG A 303 -18.73 -19.32 12.22
CA ARG A 303 -18.64 -20.79 12.11
C ARG A 303 -17.42 -21.29 11.34
N GLY A 304 -16.78 -20.44 10.55
CA GLY A 304 -15.70 -20.79 9.64
C GLY A 304 -14.35 -20.97 10.33
N GLY A 305 -13.54 -21.88 9.78
CA GLY A 305 -12.19 -22.13 10.25
C GLY A 305 -11.18 -21.12 9.70
N ARG A 306 -10.16 -20.82 10.49
CA ARG A 306 -8.99 -20.03 10.06
C ARG A 306 -8.33 -20.57 8.79
N ALA A 307 -8.21 -21.89 8.69
CA ALA A 307 -7.63 -22.55 7.52
C ALA A 307 -8.45 -22.26 6.25
N ASP A 308 -9.78 -22.28 6.34
CA ASP A 308 -10.67 -22.00 5.20
C ASP A 308 -10.58 -20.54 4.78
N ALA A 309 -10.55 -19.62 5.75
CA ALA A 309 -10.37 -18.19 5.49
C ALA A 309 -9.00 -17.88 4.86
N MET A 310 -7.94 -18.57 5.30
CA MET A 310 -6.61 -18.47 4.68
C MET A 310 -6.62 -19.03 3.25
N ALA A 311 -7.24 -20.19 3.03
CA ALA A 311 -7.34 -20.81 1.72
C ALA A 311 -8.15 -19.95 0.74
N SER A 312 -9.25 -19.34 1.21
CA SER A 312 -10.05 -18.37 0.43
C SER A 312 -9.19 -17.20 -0.03
N ARG A 313 -8.47 -16.58 0.90
CA ARG A 313 -7.57 -15.47 0.61
C ARG A 313 -6.47 -15.89 -0.38
N LEU A 314 -5.85 -17.05 -0.20
CA LEU A 314 -4.80 -17.55 -1.08
C LEU A 314 -5.33 -17.78 -2.52
N ARG A 315 -6.54 -18.34 -2.67
CA ARG A 315 -7.17 -18.49 -3.99
C ARG A 315 -7.36 -17.14 -4.68
N ALA A 316 -7.81 -16.13 -3.95
CA ALA A 316 -7.98 -14.79 -4.50
C ALA A 316 -6.63 -14.12 -4.86
N VAL A 317 -5.56 -14.35 -4.08
CA VAL A 317 -4.19 -13.91 -4.44
C VAL A 317 -3.76 -14.55 -5.76
N ASN A 318 -3.93 -15.86 -5.88
CA ASN A 318 -3.55 -16.58 -7.10
C ASN A 318 -4.35 -16.13 -8.33
N ALA A 319 -5.63 -15.79 -8.16
CA ALA A 319 -6.45 -15.23 -9.23
C ALA A 319 -5.92 -13.86 -9.70
N GLU A 320 -5.62 -12.94 -8.78
CA GLU A 320 -5.03 -11.63 -9.12
C GLU A 320 -3.65 -11.78 -9.79
N PHE A 321 -2.82 -12.74 -9.36
CA PHE A 321 -1.55 -13.03 -10.02
C PHE A 321 -1.74 -13.51 -11.46
N GLY A 322 -2.76 -14.34 -11.71
CA GLY A 322 -3.11 -14.77 -13.07
C GLY A 322 -3.42 -13.58 -13.98
N GLU A 323 -4.21 -12.63 -13.50
CA GLU A 323 -4.54 -11.40 -14.23
C GLU A 323 -3.31 -10.53 -14.48
N LEU A 324 -2.44 -10.36 -13.48
CA LEU A 324 -1.19 -9.60 -13.63
C LEU A 324 -0.25 -10.23 -14.65
N ILE A 325 -0.17 -11.56 -14.71
CA ILE A 325 0.62 -12.27 -15.71
C ILE A 325 0.06 -11.99 -17.11
N VAL A 326 -1.26 -12.08 -17.29
CA VAL A 326 -1.92 -11.78 -18.58
C VAL A 326 -1.65 -10.35 -19.01
N GLU A 327 -1.78 -9.38 -18.10
CA GLU A 327 -1.52 -7.97 -18.40
C GLU A 327 -0.05 -7.71 -18.72
N LEU A 328 0.88 -8.36 -18.00
CA LEU A 328 2.30 -8.31 -18.32
C LEU A 328 2.59 -8.85 -19.73
N TYR A 329 1.93 -9.95 -20.13
CA TYR A 329 2.05 -10.48 -21.50
C TYR A 329 1.49 -9.51 -22.55
N ARG A 330 0.34 -8.86 -22.29
CA ARG A 330 -0.22 -7.84 -23.19
C ARG A 330 0.69 -6.63 -23.34
N THR A 331 1.18 -6.10 -22.22
CA THR A 331 2.12 -4.98 -22.20
C THR A 331 3.39 -5.34 -22.98
N ARG A 332 3.96 -6.53 -22.75
CA ARG A 332 5.11 -7.01 -23.54
C ARG A 332 4.81 -7.12 -25.03
N ARG A 333 3.62 -7.61 -25.41
CA ARG A 333 3.22 -7.68 -26.83
C ARG A 333 3.09 -6.28 -27.45
N HIS A 334 2.45 -5.33 -26.77
CA HIS A 334 2.34 -3.96 -27.26
C HIS A 334 3.72 -3.31 -27.39
N HIS A 335 4.60 -3.54 -26.41
CA HIS A 335 5.97 -3.06 -26.51
C HIS A 335 6.70 -3.66 -27.72
N GLY A 336 6.56 -4.97 -27.96
CA GLY A 336 7.14 -5.61 -29.15
C GLY A 336 6.66 -4.98 -30.46
N ILE A 337 5.37 -4.67 -30.59
CA ILE A 337 4.80 -3.98 -31.76
C ILE A 337 5.41 -2.59 -31.93
N VAL A 338 5.49 -1.80 -30.85
CA VAL A 338 6.14 -0.48 -30.90
C VAL A 338 7.63 -0.65 -31.27
N GLY A 339 8.27 -1.74 -30.84
CA GLY A 339 9.68 -2.04 -31.10
C GLY A 339 9.92 -2.28 -32.58
N ASP A 340 9.06 -3.11 -33.17
CA ASP A 340 9.06 -3.38 -34.60
C ASP A 340 8.78 -2.11 -35.43
N MET A 341 7.86 -1.25 -34.98
CA MET A 341 7.58 0.04 -35.62
C MET A 341 8.80 0.97 -35.59
N VAL A 342 9.42 1.12 -34.42
CA VAL A 342 10.61 1.96 -34.25
C VAL A 342 11.78 1.42 -35.06
N ARG A 343 12.01 0.09 -35.05
CA ARG A 343 13.01 -0.57 -35.90
C ARG A 343 12.75 -0.27 -37.37
N SER A 344 11.51 -0.39 -37.83
CA SER A 344 11.14 -0.10 -39.22
C SER A 344 11.41 1.37 -39.61
N ILE A 345 11.14 2.33 -38.71
CA ILE A 345 11.43 3.76 -38.94
C ILE A 345 12.94 4.00 -39.06
N ILE A 346 13.72 3.41 -38.14
CA ILE A 346 15.18 3.50 -38.15
C ILE A 346 15.76 2.91 -39.44
N ASP A 347 15.32 1.71 -39.81
CA ASP A 347 15.83 1.00 -40.98
C ASP A 347 15.40 1.67 -42.30
N ALA A 348 14.27 2.39 -42.31
CA ALA A 348 13.81 3.19 -43.45
C ALA A 348 14.54 4.56 -43.58
N GLY A 349 15.38 4.94 -42.60
CA GLY A 349 16.11 6.22 -42.63
C GLY A 349 15.23 7.46 -42.54
N VAL A 350 14.00 7.33 -42.03
CA VAL A 350 13.06 8.46 -41.83
C VAL A 350 13.49 9.28 -40.61
N ASP A 351 13.16 10.58 -40.60
CA ASP A 351 13.59 11.59 -39.60
C ASP A 351 13.88 11.02 -38.19
N PRO A 352 15.18 10.92 -37.81
CA PRO A 352 15.61 10.27 -36.57
C PRO A 352 15.24 11.06 -35.32
N GLY A 353 14.77 12.31 -35.43
CA GLY A 353 14.39 13.14 -34.29
C GLY A 353 13.27 12.51 -33.47
N PHE A 354 12.16 12.17 -34.11
CA PHE A 354 10.99 11.58 -33.44
C PHE A 354 11.32 10.23 -32.77
N ALA A 355 12.03 9.35 -33.48
CA ALA A 355 12.40 8.04 -32.95
C ALA A 355 13.35 8.16 -31.74
N ARG A 356 14.28 9.13 -31.78
CA ARG A 356 15.21 9.40 -30.68
C ARG A 356 14.47 9.90 -29.44
N ASP A 357 13.56 10.85 -29.59
CA ASP A 357 12.82 11.41 -28.47
C ASP A 357 11.92 10.36 -27.82
N ALA A 358 11.17 9.59 -28.63
CA ALA A 358 10.31 8.52 -28.14
C ALA A 358 11.10 7.42 -27.41
N LEU A 359 12.23 6.96 -27.97
CA LEU A 359 13.08 5.96 -27.33
C LEU A 359 13.78 6.49 -26.08
N SER A 360 14.14 7.77 -26.05
CA SER A 360 14.68 8.40 -24.84
C SER A 360 13.65 8.40 -23.71
N THR A 361 12.39 8.73 -24.00
CA THR A 361 11.32 8.60 -23.01
C THR A 361 11.13 7.15 -22.56
N LEU A 362 11.03 6.20 -23.49
CA LEU A 362 10.76 4.79 -23.18
C LEU A 362 11.91 4.07 -22.45
N ALA A 363 13.16 4.39 -22.78
CA ALA A 363 14.34 3.78 -22.15
C ALA A 363 14.61 4.32 -20.74
N ASN A 364 14.09 5.50 -20.41
CA ASN A 364 14.24 6.12 -19.09
C ASN A 364 13.03 5.87 -18.16
N ASP A 365 11.92 5.34 -18.67
CA ASP A 365 10.75 4.97 -17.85
C ASP A 365 10.93 3.59 -17.24
N LEU A 366 10.68 3.41 -15.94
CA LEU A 366 10.95 2.15 -15.23
C LEU A 366 9.69 1.31 -15.02
N PRO A 367 9.71 -0.01 -15.32
CA PRO A 367 10.84 -0.76 -15.87
C PRO A 367 10.90 -0.69 -17.41
N ALA A 368 11.95 -0.06 -17.94
CA ALA A 368 12.21 -0.02 -19.37
C ALA A 368 12.48 -1.44 -19.87
N LEU A 369 11.93 -1.80 -21.03
CA LEU A 369 12.36 -3.04 -21.65
C LEU A 369 13.81 -2.91 -22.11
N PRO A 370 14.63 -3.95 -21.89
CA PRO A 370 16.03 -3.97 -22.30
C PRO A 370 16.24 -3.61 -23.79
N GLU A 371 15.28 -4.02 -24.62
CA GLU A 371 15.26 -3.74 -26.05
C GLU A 371 15.18 -2.22 -26.36
N TRP A 372 14.45 -1.44 -25.55
CA TRP A 372 14.36 0.01 -25.76
C TRP A 372 15.69 0.71 -25.57
N SER A 373 16.42 0.33 -24.53
CA SER A 373 17.77 0.84 -24.29
C SER A 373 18.70 0.46 -25.47
N TYR A 374 18.60 -0.76 -26.00
CA TYR A 374 19.37 -1.15 -27.17
C TYR A 374 19.03 -0.34 -28.43
N LEU A 375 17.74 -0.14 -28.74
CA LEU A 375 17.32 0.64 -29.90
C LEU A 375 17.73 2.12 -29.79
N HIS A 376 17.66 2.70 -28.58
CA HIS A 376 18.15 4.05 -28.32
C HIS A 376 19.67 4.14 -28.56
N ALA A 377 20.44 3.17 -28.04
CA ALA A 377 21.87 3.11 -28.29
C ALA A 377 22.19 3.06 -29.79
N ARG A 378 21.46 2.25 -30.58
CA ARG A 378 21.63 2.20 -32.04
C ARG A 378 21.43 3.57 -32.70
N LEU A 379 20.41 4.31 -32.29
CA LEU A 379 20.15 5.66 -32.83
C LEU A 379 21.25 6.66 -32.49
N LEU A 380 21.82 6.59 -31.29
CA LEU A 380 22.96 7.41 -30.90
C LEU A 380 24.17 7.07 -31.78
N LEU A 381 24.49 5.79 -31.93
CA LEU A 381 25.61 5.32 -32.73
C LEU A 381 25.49 5.68 -34.21
N ALA A 382 24.27 5.71 -34.76
CA ALA A 382 24.01 6.16 -36.13
C ALA A 382 24.40 7.64 -36.35
N GLY A 383 24.39 8.47 -35.31
CA GLY A 383 24.88 9.84 -35.35
C GLY A 383 26.41 9.97 -35.45
N GLY A 384 27.16 8.89 -35.21
CA GLY A 384 28.62 8.86 -35.28
C GLY A 384 29.35 9.68 -34.21
N GLY A 385 30.68 9.57 -34.16
CA GLY A 385 31.55 10.33 -33.25
C GLY A 385 31.60 9.84 -31.80
N ASP A 386 32.63 10.26 -31.07
CA ASP A 386 32.93 9.75 -29.72
C ASP A 386 31.92 10.17 -28.67
N ALA A 387 31.33 11.36 -28.81
CA ALA A 387 30.29 11.85 -27.90
C ALA A 387 29.07 10.92 -27.90
N ASN A 388 28.61 10.51 -29.09
CA ASN A 388 27.48 9.59 -29.23
C ASN A 388 27.82 8.17 -28.77
N ARG A 389 29.05 7.70 -29.02
CA ARG A 389 29.55 6.41 -28.47
C ARG A 389 29.49 6.39 -26.95
N ARG A 390 29.97 7.44 -26.29
CA ARG A 390 29.90 7.58 -24.83
C ARG A 390 28.46 7.66 -24.33
N ALA A 391 27.59 8.38 -25.04
CA ALA A 391 26.17 8.47 -24.69
C ALA A 391 25.43 7.14 -24.85
N ALA A 392 25.86 6.26 -25.77
CA ALA A 392 25.25 4.95 -26.00
C ALA A 392 25.60 3.90 -24.92
N LEU A 393 26.76 4.03 -24.25
CA LEU A 393 27.24 3.05 -23.27
C LEU A 393 26.24 2.75 -22.14
N PRO A 394 25.66 3.74 -21.43
CA PRO A 394 24.71 3.46 -20.35
C PRO A 394 23.48 2.68 -20.83
N PHE A 395 23.03 2.92 -22.06
CA PHE A 395 21.87 2.24 -22.63
C PHE A 395 22.20 0.80 -23.05
N LEU A 396 23.38 0.54 -23.61
CA LEU A 396 23.81 -0.83 -23.91
C LEU A 396 24.03 -1.65 -22.64
N MET A 397 24.59 -1.04 -21.59
CA MET A 397 24.74 -1.69 -20.29
C MET A 397 23.38 -1.98 -19.64
N SER A 398 22.44 -1.02 -19.69
CA SER A 398 21.06 -1.23 -19.24
C SER A 398 20.36 -2.37 -19.99
N ALA A 399 20.54 -2.46 -21.32
CA ALA A 399 20.02 -3.57 -22.12
C ALA A 399 20.61 -4.91 -21.66
N LEU A 400 21.92 -4.96 -21.41
CA LEU A 400 22.62 -6.16 -20.99
C LEU A 400 22.18 -6.63 -19.58
N GLU A 401 22.11 -5.73 -18.61
CA GLU A 401 21.63 -6.00 -17.25
C GLU A 401 20.17 -6.47 -17.23
N GLY A 402 19.37 -5.97 -18.16
CA GLY A 402 17.99 -6.37 -18.37
C GLY A 402 17.82 -7.75 -19.03
N GLY A 403 18.91 -8.43 -19.39
CA GLY A 403 18.88 -9.77 -20.00
C GLY A 403 18.80 -9.77 -21.52
N TYR A 404 19.01 -8.63 -22.19
CA TYR A 404 19.18 -8.56 -23.66
C TYR A 404 20.63 -8.90 -24.04
N ASP A 405 21.13 -10.03 -23.54
CA ASP A 405 22.49 -10.52 -23.75
C ASP A 405 22.63 -11.16 -25.14
N SER A 406 22.42 -10.34 -26.17
CA SER A 406 22.58 -10.73 -27.56
C SER A 406 24.00 -10.46 -28.04
N PHE A 407 24.45 -11.26 -29.00
CA PHE A 407 25.67 -11.02 -29.76
C PHE A 407 25.81 -9.54 -30.20
N ASP A 408 24.70 -8.92 -30.60
CA ASP A 408 24.66 -7.55 -31.08
C ASP A 408 24.94 -6.50 -29.99
N VAL A 409 24.47 -6.68 -28.75
CA VAL A 409 24.79 -5.75 -27.65
C VAL A 409 26.27 -5.84 -27.30
N LEU A 410 26.76 -7.07 -27.14
CA LEU A 410 28.14 -7.34 -26.72
C LEU A 410 29.16 -6.91 -27.78
N SER A 411 28.88 -7.16 -29.07
CA SER A 411 29.75 -6.73 -30.17
C SER A 411 29.84 -5.20 -30.25
N ARG A 412 28.72 -4.49 -30.08
CA ARG A 412 28.70 -3.01 -30.03
C ARG A 412 29.42 -2.44 -28.82
N LEU A 413 29.25 -3.04 -27.63
CA LEU A 413 30.02 -2.65 -26.44
C LEU A 413 31.51 -2.80 -26.70
N ALA A 414 31.94 -3.94 -27.27
CA ALA A 414 33.33 -4.19 -27.60
C ALA A 414 33.90 -3.13 -28.57
N GLU A 415 33.19 -2.84 -29.66
CA GLU A 415 33.57 -1.83 -30.65
C GLU A 415 33.67 -0.42 -30.03
N ILE A 416 32.73 -0.04 -29.17
CA ILE A 416 32.72 1.27 -28.53
C ILE A 416 33.88 1.41 -27.56
N TYR A 417 34.10 0.44 -26.69
CA TYR A 417 35.22 0.48 -25.75
C TYR A 417 36.56 0.51 -26.49
N ASP A 418 36.69 -0.26 -27.59
CA ASP A 418 37.90 -0.24 -28.41
C ASP A 418 38.15 1.15 -29.02
N ALA A 419 37.10 1.75 -29.59
CA ALA A 419 37.17 3.10 -30.17
C ALA A 419 37.47 4.18 -29.13
N LEU A 420 37.06 3.98 -27.88
CA LEU A 420 37.32 4.89 -26.76
C LEU A 420 38.66 4.62 -26.05
N GLY A 421 39.42 3.61 -26.48
CA GLY A 421 40.73 3.26 -25.94
C GLY A 421 40.70 2.43 -24.64
N ASP A 422 39.56 1.82 -24.30
CA ASP A 422 39.39 0.96 -23.13
C ASP A 422 39.57 -0.52 -23.54
N ALA A 423 40.83 -0.94 -23.69
CA ALA A 423 41.17 -2.26 -24.21
C ALA A 423 40.65 -3.41 -23.32
N VAL A 424 40.58 -3.21 -22.00
CA VAL A 424 40.16 -4.24 -21.04
C VAL A 424 38.68 -4.54 -21.22
N ASN A 425 37.81 -3.52 -21.17
CA ASN A 425 36.38 -3.74 -21.36
C ASN A 425 36.06 -4.17 -22.80
N ALA A 426 36.79 -3.65 -23.79
CA ALA A 426 36.65 -4.07 -25.18
C ALA A 426 36.91 -5.58 -25.35
N ALA A 427 38.03 -6.08 -24.82
CA ALA A 427 38.38 -7.49 -24.90
C ALA A 427 37.37 -8.39 -24.15
N ALA A 428 36.95 -7.98 -22.95
CA ALA A 428 35.97 -8.73 -22.15
C ALA A 428 34.62 -8.88 -22.88
N HIS A 429 34.10 -7.79 -23.45
CA HIS A 429 32.85 -7.84 -24.21
C HIS A 429 33.00 -8.58 -25.54
N ALA A 430 34.14 -8.47 -26.23
CA ALA A 430 34.39 -9.21 -27.47
C ALA A 430 34.43 -10.72 -27.26
N GLN A 431 35.06 -11.19 -26.18
CA GLN A 431 35.09 -12.62 -25.83
C GLN A 431 33.68 -13.15 -25.54
N ARG A 432 32.89 -12.40 -24.77
CA ARG A 432 31.49 -12.74 -24.51
C ARG A 432 30.67 -12.75 -25.80
N ALA A 433 30.85 -11.77 -26.69
CA ALA A 433 30.17 -11.73 -27.98
C ALA A 433 30.50 -12.99 -28.80
N LEU A 434 31.77 -13.34 -28.92
CA LEU A 434 32.18 -14.54 -29.66
C LEU A 434 31.59 -15.84 -29.06
N ALA A 435 31.44 -15.91 -27.74
CA ALA A 435 30.82 -17.05 -27.07
C ALA A 435 29.31 -17.17 -27.35
N THR A 436 28.63 -16.05 -27.63
CA THR A 436 27.20 -16.00 -27.95
C THR A 436 26.92 -15.83 -29.45
N ALA A 437 27.96 -15.86 -30.28
CA ALA A 437 27.86 -15.61 -31.71
C ALA A 437 27.00 -16.67 -32.43
N PRO A 438 26.13 -16.26 -33.38
CA PRO A 438 25.41 -17.22 -34.21
C PRO A 438 26.40 -18.03 -35.07
N ALA A 439 26.04 -19.28 -35.36
CA ALA A 439 26.87 -20.15 -36.21
C ALA A 439 27.15 -19.53 -37.58
N THR A 440 26.18 -18.77 -38.11
CA THR A 440 26.20 -18.08 -39.41
C THR A 440 26.85 -16.69 -39.36
N LEU A 441 27.57 -16.34 -38.29
CA LEU A 441 28.20 -15.02 -38.18
C LEU A 441 29.18 -14.77 -39.34
N ASP A 442 29.11 -13.58 -39.92
CA ASP A 442 29.96 -13.14 -41.02
C ASP A 442 31.45 -13.14 -40.63
N THR A 443 32.31 -13.58 -41.56
CA THR A 443 33.75 -13.85 -41.28
C THR A 443 34.51 -12.56 -40.90
N PRO A 444 34.35 -11.43 -41.60
CA PRO A 444 35.01 -10.18 -41.23
C PRO A 444 34.62 -9.65 -39.84
N LEU A 445 33.35 -9.75 -39.45
CA LEU A 445 32.89 -9.30 -38.14
C LEU A 445 33.47 -10.20 -37.02
N ARG A 446 33.48 -11.52 -37.25
CA ARG A 446 34.11 -12.47 -36.33
C ARG A 446 35.61 -12.20 -36.18
N ASP A 447 36.32 -11.94 -37.27
CA ASP A 447 37.75 -11.63 -37.27
C ASP A 447 38.06 -10.30 -36.56
N GLY A 448 37.20 -9.29 -36.74
CA GLY A 448 37.28 -8.03 -36.01
C GLY A 448 37.19 -8.22 -34.50
N LEU A 449 36.20 -9.00 -34.04
CA LEU A 449 36.05 -9.31 -32.62
C LEU A 449 37.20 -10.15 -32.07
N HIS A 450 37.71 -11.13 -32.84
CA HIS A 450 38.93 -11.86 -32.44
C HIS A 450 40.14 -10.95 -32.31
N THR A 451 40.24 -9.93 -33.16
CA THR A 451 41.31 -8.92 -33.09
C THR A 451 41.20 -8.10 -31.81
N ILE A 452 40.00 -7.59 -31.48
CA ILE A 452 39.75 -6.85 -30.23
C ILE A 452 40.04 -7.75 -29.01
N ALA A 453 39.52 -8.98 -29.00
CA ALA A 453 39.68 -9.93 -27.91
C ALA A 453 41.12 -10.37 -27.61
N ARG A 454 42.04 -10.21 -28.58
CA ARG A 454 43.46 -10.59 -28.47
C ARG A 454 44.39 -9.42 -28.21
N ARG A 455 43.89 -8.17 -28.11
CA ARG A 455 44.76 -7.02 -27.82
C ARG A 455 45.35 -7.18 -26.42
N PRO A 456 46.68 -7.11 -26.26
CA PRO A 456 47.31 -7.20 -24.95
C PRO A 456 46.90 -6.00 -24.10
N GLU A 457 46.65 -6.22 -22.81
CA GLU A 457 46.56 -5.16 -21.82
C GLU A 457 47.87 -4.35 -21.87
N ARG A 458 47.80 -3.11 -22.35
CA ARG A 458 48.96 -2.21 -22.45
C ARG A 458 49.01 -1.27 -21.26
#